data_AF-A0A9Y2ERU1-F1
#
_entry.id   AF-A0A9Y2ERU1-F1
#
_cell.length_a   1.000
_cell.length_b   1.000
_cell.length_c   1.000
_cell.angle_alpha   90.00
_cell.angle_beta   90.00
_cell.angle_gamma   90.00
#
_symmetry.space_group_name_H-M   'P 1'
#
loop_
_entity.id
_entity.type
_entity.pdbx_description
1 polymer ?
#
loop_
_entity_poly.entity_id
_entity_poly.type
_entity_poly.pdbx_seq_one_letter_code
_entity_poly.pdbx_strand_id
1 'polypeptide(L)'
;MNGVNLVFQRIKEIETRFGISGASYTGVKMNSAKANASKFHNEGALKSENDFSDLIRQAAHKYGVDAKLVDAVAKTESNYSPTAVSEVGAVGIMQLMPDTASSLGVNNIYDPKENIEGGVKYIKQLLNTFDGDVKKAVAAYNAGAQAVKNYNGVPPYTETQNYVSKVLDLYR
;
A
#
# COMPACT_ATOMS: atom_id res chain seq x y z
N MET A 1 14.85 -5.32 22.44
CA MET A 1 16.16 -5.07 21.79
C MET A 1 16.17 -3.62 21.32
N ASN A 2 17.19 -2.83 21.67
CA ASN A 2 17.19 -1.37 21.52
C ASN A 2 17.25 -0.93 20.05
N GLY A 3 16.37 0.00 19.63
CA GLY A 3 16.24 0.46 18.23
C GLY A 3 17.52 1.04 17.62
N VAL A 4 18.46 1.46 18.45
CA VAL A 4 19.81 1.90 18.04
C VAL A 4 20.58 0.78 17.34
N ASN A 5 20.45 -0.47 17.78
CA ASN A 5 21.14 -1.61 17.15
C ASN A 5 20.60 -1.91 15.75
N LEU A 6 19.32 -1.60 15.49
CA LEU A 6 18.67 -1.84 14.20
C LEU A 6 19.19 -0.86 13.13
N VAL A 7 19.44 0.40 13.52
CA VAL A 7 20.00 1.42 12.63
C VAL A 7 21.41 1.05 12.19
N PHE A 8 22.24 0.55 13.11
CA PHE A 8 23.59 0.10 12.77
C PHE A 8 23.63 -1.13 11.86
N GLN A 9 22.64 -2.04 11.98
CA GLN A 9 22.52 -3.16 11.05
C GLN A 9 22.16 -2.69 9.63
N ARG A 10 21.21 -1.74 9.51
CA ARG A 10 20.84 -1.18 8.20
C ARG A 10 21.97 -0.41 7.53
N ILE A 11 22.77 0.34 8.29
CA ILE A 11 23.95 1.04 7.75
C ILE A 11 24.95 0.04 7.17
N LYS A 12 25.25 -1.04 7.90
CA LYS A 12 26.15 -2.10 7.41
C LYS A 12 25.61 -2.80 6.15
N GLU A 13 24.30 -3.02 6.07
CA GLU A 13 23.66 -3.61 4.88
C GLU A 13 23.78 -2.70 3.66
N ILE A 14 23.64 -1.38 3.84
CA ILE A 14 23.78 -0.38 2.76
C ILE A 14 25.25 -0.32 2.28
N GLU A 15 26.21 -0.24 3.20
CA GLU A 15 27.64 -0.21 2.86
C GLU A 15 28.04 -1.44 2.03
N THR A 16 27.52 -2.61 2.40
CA THR A 16 27.76 -3.89 1.70
C THR A 16 27.14 -3.89 0.30
N ARG A 17 25.91 -3.38 0.15
CA ARG A 17 25.19 -3.38 -1.14
C ARG A 17 25.79 -2.43 -2.17
N PHE A 18 26.33 -1.30 -1.73
CA PHE A 18 26.83 -0.25 -2.62
C PHE A 18 28.36 -0.19 -2.71
N GLY A 19 29.08 -1.10 -2.03
CA GLY A 19 30.54 -1.13 -2.04
C GLY A 19 31.19 0.12 -1.42
N ILE A 20 30.45 0.86 -0.59
CA ILE A 20 30.88 2.11 0.04
C ILE A 20 31.53 1.75 1.38
N SER A 21 32.72 1.13 1.36
CA SER A 21 33.46 0.87 2.60
C SER A 21 34.32 2.08 2.98
N GLY A 22 34.03 2.70 4.14
CA GLY A 22 34.96 3.66 4.77
C GLY A 22 34.42 5.02 5.20
N ALA A 23 33.12 5.29 5.17
CA ALA A 23 32.60 6.53 5.76
C ALA A 23 32.66 6.46 7.29
N SER A 24 33.65 7.12 7.90
CA SER A 24 33.78 7.19 9.36
C SER A 24 32.71 8.11 9.96
N TYR A 25 31.62 7.55 10.49
CA TYR A 25 30.54 8.27 11.18
C TYR A 25 30.88 8.60 12.65
N THR A 26 32.15 8.89 12.95
CA THR A 26 32.64 9.11 14.33
C THR A 26 32.37 10.50 14.90
N GLY A 27 31.67 11.37 14.16
CA GLY A 27 31.42 12.77 14.56
C GLY A 27 30.10 13.07 15.29
N VAL A 28 29.17 12.13 15.41
CA VAL A 28 27.85 12.43 16.01
C VAL A 28 27.92 12.31 17.54
N LYS A 29 28.01 13.46 18.24
CA LYS A 29 27.91 13.51 19.71
C LYS A 29 26.52 13.04 20.16
N MET A 30 26.46 11.87 20.78
CA MET A 30 25.26 11.14 21.25
C MET A 30 24.33 11.90 22.25
N ASN A 31 24.74 13.07 22.77
CA ASN A 31 23.94 13.80 23.76
C ASN A 31 22.84 14.69 23.14
N SER A 32 22.96 15.09 21.87
CA SER A 32 21.88 15.80 21.15
C SER A 32 20.85 14.86 20.51
N ALA A 33 21.17 13.57 20.39
CA ALA A 33 20.29 12.57 19.80
C ALA A 33 19.10 12.22 20.71
N LYS A 34 19.23 12.28 22.04
CA LYS A 34 18.12 12.01 22.98
C LYS A 34 17.05 13.11 22.98
N ALA A 35 17.46 14.38 22.88
CA ALA A 35 16.52 15.50 22.82
C ALA A 35 15.74 15.51 21.49
N ASN A 36 16.41 15.24 20.37
CA ASN A 36 15.76 15.14 19.07
C ASN A 36 14.93 13.86 18.90
N ALA A 37 15.31 12.73 19.49
CA ALA A 37 14.51 11.50 19.44
C ALA A 37 13.10 11.72 20.01
N SER A 38 12.94 12.49 21.08
CA SER A 38 11.62 12.82 21.65
C SER A 38 10.71 13.63 20.71
N LYS A 39 11.31 14.42 19.81
CA LYS A 39 10.60 15.22 18.80
C LYS A 39 10.29 14.41 17.54
N PHE A 40 11.16 13.47 17.17
CA PHE A 40 10.94 12.52 16.06
C PHE A 40 9.98 11.36 16.40
N HIS A 41 9.76 11.06 17.69
CA HIS A 41 8.80 10.05 18.12
C HIS A 41 7.34 10.40 17.80
N ASN A 42 7.04 11.63 17.38
CA ASN A 42 5.67 12.08 17.10
C ASN A 42 5.33 12.18 15.59
N GLU A 43 6.31 12.10 14.69
CA GLU A 43 6.07 12.15 13.23
C GLU A 43 6.21 10.77 12.55
N GLY A 44 6.83 9.80 13.23
CA GLY A 44 7.12 8.47 12.69
C GLY A 44 6.49 7.31 13.48
N ALA A 45 5.51 7.59 14.35
CA ALA A 45 4.73 6.51 14.94
C ALA A 45 4.02 5.77 13.80
N LEU A 46 4.34 4.48 13.64
CA LEU A 46 3.66 3.59 12.70
C LEU A 46 2.16 3.82 12.85
N LYS A 47 1.53 4.37 11.80
CA LYS A 47 0.08 4.56 11.76
C LYS A 47 -0.56 3.23 12.14
N SER A 48 -1.37 3.26 13.19
CA SER A 48 -2.11 2.10 13.66
C SER A 48 -3.17 1.70 12.64
N GLU A 49 -3.70 0.47 12.69
CA GLU A 49 -4.81 0.06 11.82
C GLU A 49 -6.01 1.03 11.88
N ASN A 50 -6.21 1.69 13.03
CA ASN A 50 -7.21 2.74 13.21
C ASN A 50 -6.92 3.97 12.32
N ASP A 51 -5.65 4.36 12.17
CA ASP A 51 -5.26 5.50 11.33
C ASP A 51 -5.47 5.20 9.84
N PHE A 52 -5.27 3.96 9.40
CA PHE A 52 -5.54 3.56 8.02
C PHE A 52 -7.04 3.47 7.74
N SER A 53 -7.82 2.98 8.70
CA SER A 53 -9.28 2.96 8.60
C SER A 53 -9.85 4.36 8.36
N ASP A 54 -9.30 5.38 9.04
CA ASP A 54 -9.72 6.77 8.86
C ASP A 54 -9.35 7.32 7.48
N LEU A 55 -8.14 7.00 6.99
CA LEU A 55 -7.72 7.37 5.63
C LEU A 55 -8.59 6.70 4.57
N ILE A 56 -8.92 5.42 4.76
CA ILE A 56 -9.82 4.66 3.88
C ILE A 56 -11.19 5.33 3.83
N ARG A 57 -11.81 5.64 4.99
CA ARG A 57 -13.12 6.31 5.01
C ARG A 57 -13.09 7.68 4.33
N GLN A 58 -12.04 8.47 4.56
CA GLN A 58 -11.89 9.78 3.92
C GLN A 58 -11.75 9.67 2.39
N ALA A 59 -10.89 8.76 1.92
CA ALA A 59 -10.70 8.52 0.49
C ALA A 59 -11.98 7.96 -0.16
N ALA A 60 -12.61 6.96 0.46
CA ALA A 60 -13.86 6.36 0.02
C ALA A 60 -14.97 7.40 -0.15
N HIS A 61 -15.14 8.28 0.86
CA HIS A 61 -16.08 9.39 0.79
C HIS A 61 -15.73 10.37 -0.34
N LYS A 62 -14.46 10.76 -0.46
CA LYS A 62 -13.98 11.70 -1.51
C LYS A 62 -14.28 11.22 -2.93
N TYR A 63 -14.18 9.92 -3.20
CA TYR A 63 -14.36 9.34 -4.54
C TYR A 63 -15.71 8.64 -4.75
N GLY A 64 -16.57 8.60 -3.73
CA GLY A 64 -17.89 7.96 -3.80
C GLY A 64 -17.81 6.44 -4.00
N VAL A 65 -16.99 5.77 -3.19
CA VAL A 65 -16.85 4.31 -3.12
C VAL A 65 -17.28 3.85 -1.73
N ASP A 66 -17.87 2.67 -1.60
CA ASP A 66 -18.17 2.10 -0.29
C ASP A 66 -16.87 1.84 0.49
N ALA A 67 -16.74 2.42 1.68
CA ALA A 67 -15.56 2.26 2.53
C ALA A 67 -15.32 0.80 2.92
N LYS A 68 -16.36 -0.03 3.06
CA LYS A 68 -16.22 -1.47 3.34
C LYS A 68 -15.55 -2.21 2.18
N LEU A 69 -15.86 -1.82 0.92
CA LEU A 69 -15.23 -2.43 -0.25
C LEU A 69 -13.73 -2.08 -0.29
N VAL A 70 -13.40 -0.82 -0.03
CA VAL A 70 -12.00 -0.37 0.03
C VAL A 70 -11.24 -1.11 1.14
N ASP A 71 -11.85 -1.24 2.32
CA ASP A 71 -11.28 -1.94 3.46
C ASP A 71 -11.02 -3.43 3.15
N ALA A 72 -11.99 -4.12 2.53
CA ALA A 72 -11.86 -5.50 2.10
C ALA A 72 -10.71 -5.70 1.09
N VAL A 73 -10.55 -4.77 0.15
CA VAL A 73 -9.41 -4.75 -0.79
C VAL A 73 -8.09 -4.53 -0.04
N ALA A 74 -7.98 -3.48 0.78
CA ALA A 74 -6.78 -3.16 1.55
C ALA A 74 -6.33 -4.32 2.45
N LYS A 75 -7.28 -4.98 3.13
CA LYS A 75 -7.04 -6.17 3.95
C LYS A 75 -6.54 -7.33 3.11
N THR A 76 -7.12 -7.54 1.93
CA THR A 76 -6.75 -8.65 1.05
C THR A 76 -5.37 -8.47 0.43
N GLU A 77 -5.04 -7.24 0.01
CA GLU A 77 -3.81 -6.90 -0.70
C GLU A 77 -2.56 -7.02 0.18
N SER A 78 -2.59 -6.41 1.38
CA SER A 78 -1.38 -6.30 2.20
C SER A 78 -1.63 -6.46 3.69
N ASN A 79 -2.88 -6.71 4.10
CA ASN A 79 -3.28 -6.66 5.50
C ASN A 79 -2.86 -5.32 6.16
N TYR A 80 -3.10 -4.22 5.46
CA TYR A 80 -2.75 -2.84 5.85
C TYR A 80 -1.25 -2.55 5.99
N SER A 81 -0.37 -3.33 5.38
CA SER A 81 1.07 -3.09 5.47
C SER A 81 1.52 -1.97 4.51
N PRO A 82 1.93 -0.79 5.02
CA PRO A 82 2.35 0.33 4.16
C PRO A 82 3.69 0.08 3.46
N THR A 83 4.47 -0.87 3.95
CA THR A 83 5.79 -1.22 3.39
C THR A 83 5.74 -2.50 2.56
N ALA A 84 4.56 -3.05 2.27
CA ALA A 84 4.44 -4.24 1.45
C ALA A 84 4.93 -3.98 0.03
N VAL A 85 5.75 -4.89 -0.49
CA VAL A 85 6.19 -4.91 -1.89
C VAL A 85 6.07 -6.34 -2.39
N SER A 86 5.29 -6.59 -3.44
CA SER A 86 5.16 -7.92 -4.03
C SER A 86 6.37 -8.28 -4.90
N GLU A 87 6.51 -9.56 -5.26
CA GLU A 87 7.57 -10.02 -6.16
C GLU A 87 7.53 -9.35 -7.55
N VAL A 88 6.32 -8.96 -7.99
CA VAL A 88 6.11 -8.27 -9.27
C VAL A 88 6.12 -6.74 -9.14
N GLY A 89 6.37 -6.21 -7.95
CA GLY A 89 6.61 -4.78 -7.71
C GLY A 89 5.39 -3.95 -7.31
N ALA A 90 4.27 -4.57 -6.91
CA ALA A 90 3.13 -3.87 -6.35
C ALA A 90 3.45 -3.32 -4.95
N VAL A 91 3.02 -2.09 -4.62
CA VAL A 91 3.48 -1.39 -3.42
C VAL A 91 2.33 -0.95 -2.50
N GLY A 92 2.57 -1.07 -1.19
CA GLY A 92 1.81 -0.43 -0.13
C GLY A 92 0.48 -1.11 0.18
N ILE A 93 -0.38 -0.37 0.89
CA ILE A 93 -1.63 -0.88 1.46
C ILE A 93 -2.55 -1.47 0.40
N MET A 94 -2.67 -0.76 -0.72
CA MET A 94 -3.55 -1.09 -1.84
C MET A 94 -2.83 -1.84 -2.98
N GLN A 95 -1.56 -2.23 -2.76
CA GLN A 95 -0.71 -2.94 -3.73
C GLN A 95 -0.80 -2.38 -5.16
N LEU A 96 -0.55 -1.08 -5.30
CA LEU A 96 -0.55 -0.44 -6.61
C LEU A 96 0.74 -0.78 -7.36
N MET A 97 0.61 -1.12 -8.64
CA MET A 97 1.74 -1.12 -9.57
C MET A 97 2.25 0.31 -9.79
N PRO A 98 3.57 0.55 -9.94
CA PRO A 98 4.12 1.89 -10.13
C PRO A 98 3.50 2.66 -11.30
N ASP A 99 3.31 2.01 -12.45
CA ASP A 99 2.70 2.65 -13.63
C ASP A 99 1.24 3.02 -13.39
N THR A 100 0.48 2.15 -12.71
CA THR A 100 -0.90 2.42 -12.29
C THR A 100 -0.94 3.61 -11.35
N ALA A 101 -0.09 3.64 -10.32
CA ALA A 101 -0.01 4.75 -9.37
C ALA A 101 0.30 6.08 -10.05
N SER A 102 1.27 6.09 -10.97
CA SER A 102 1.62 7.26 -11.78
C SER A 102 0.42 7.77 -12.60
N SER A 103 -0.30 6.87 -13.28
CA SER A 103 -1.50 7.22 -14.05
C SER A 103 -2.64 7.81 -13.18
N LEU A 104 -2.64 7.49 -11.89
CA LEU A 104 -3.62 7.96 -10.92
C LEU A 104 -3.23 9.27 -10.24
N GLY A 105 -2.01 9.78 -10.48
CA GLY A 105 -1.49 11.00 -9.88
C GLY A 105 -0.94 10.80 -8.47
N VAL A 106 -0.51 9.57 -8.13
CA VAL A 106 0.21 9.26 -6.88
C VAL A 106 1.67 9.69 -7.07
N ASN A 107 2.14 10.64 -6.26
CA ASN A 107 3.51 11.16 -6.34
C ASN A 107 4.47 10.30 -5.52
N ASN A 108 4.03 9.84 -4.35
CA ASN A 108 4.79 8.93 -3.50
C ASN A 108 3.97 7.68 -3.18
N ILE A 109 4.22 6.59 -3.92
CA ILE A 109 3.51 5.32 -3.75
C ILE A 109 3.77 4.64 -2.39
N TYR A 110 4.84 5.03 -1.68
CA TYR A 110 5.17 4.56 -0.35
C TYR A 110 4.51 5.39 0.77
N ASP A 111 3.93 6.55 0.45
CA ASP A 111 3.10 7.27 1.41
C ASP A 111 1.74 6.55 1.53
N PRO A 112 1.33 6.13 2.75
CA PRO A 112 0.10 5.35 2.91
C PRO A 112 -1.16 6.11 2.49
N LYS A 113 -1.20 7.43 2.68
CA LYS A 113 -2.36 8.24 2.32
C LYS A 113 -2.47 8.35 0.81
N GLU A 114 -1.37 8.65 0.11
CA GLU A 114 -1.36 8.67 -1.35
C GLU A 114 -1.66 7.29 -1.96
N ASN A 115 -1.11 6.22 -1.39
CA ASN A 115 -1.36 4.85 -1.84
C ASN A 115 -2.85 4.46 -1.69
N ILE A 116 -3.46 4.76 -0.54
CA ILE A 116 -4.89 4.55 -0.30
C ILE A 116 -5.73 5.40 -1.26
N GLU A 117 -5.45 6.70 -1.39
CA GLU A 117 -6.20 7.57 -2.30
C GLU A 117 -6.11 7.10 -3.76
N GLY A 118 -4.93 6.65 -4.21
CA GLY A 118 -4.74 6.03 -5.52
C GLY A 118 -5.57 4.76 -5.68
N GLY A 119 -5.51 3.84 -4.72
CA GLY A 119 -6.28 2.60 -4.76
C GLY A 119 -7.79 2.83 -4.82
N VAL A 120 -8.31 3.76 -4.03
CA VAL A 120 -9.74 4.12 -4.07
C VAL A 120 -10.13 4.73 -5.41
N LYS A 121 -9.31 5.64 -5.95
CA LYS A 121 -9.54 6.22 -7.28
C LYS A 121 -9.56 5.14 -8.36
N TYR A 122 -8.69 4.13 -8.26
CA TYR A 122 -8.67 3.01 -9.19
C TYR A 122 -9.92 2.13 -9.07
N ILE A 123 -10.35 1.77 -7.84
CA ILE A 123 -11.62 1.07 -7.60
C ILE A 123 -12.79 1.84 -8.24
N LYS A 124 -12.84 3.17 -8.08
CA LYS A 124 -13.89 4.00 -8.70
C LYS A 124 -13.87 3.92 -10.23
N GLN A 125 -12.69 3.98 -10.86
CA GLN A 125 -12.57 3.82 -12.31
C GLN A 125 -13.06 2.45 -12.78
N LEU A 126 -12.75 1.38 -12.04
CA LEU A 126 -13.18 0.03 -12.37
C LEU A 126 -14.68 -0.14 -12.19
N LEU A 127 -15.26 0.37 -11.09
CA LEU A 127 -16.72 0.37 -10.91
C LEU A 127 -17.43 1.10 -12.04
N ASN A 128 -16.92 2.26 -12.47
CA ASN A 128 -17.48 2.98 -13.61
C ASN A 128 -17.31 2.20 -14.93
N THR A 129 -16.19 1.48 -15.10
CA THR A 129 -15.93 0.65 -16.29
C THR A 129 -16.88 -0.54 -16.41
N PHE A 130 -17.37 -1.05 -15.28
CA PHE A 130 -18.24 -2.22 -15.21
C PHE A 130 -19.64 -1.88 -14.67
N ASP A 131 -20.12 -0.65 -14.89
CA ASP A 131 -21.48 -0.21 -14.59
C ASP A 131 -21.94 -0.48 -13.13
N GLY A 132 -20.99 -0.40 -12.19
CA GLY A 132 -21.23 -0.65 -10.76
C GLY A 132 -21.19 -2.13 -10.36
N ASP A 133 -20.87 -3.07 -11.27
CA ASP A 133 -20.67 -4.48 -10.94
C ASP A 133 -19.41 -4.64 -10.08
N VAL A 134 -19.63 -4.74 -8.76
CA VAL A 134 -18.57 -4.88 -7.76
C VAL A 134 -17.72 -6.13 -8.02
N LYS A 135 -18.32 -7.25 -8.43
CA LYS A 135 -17.58 -8.50 -8.67
C LYS A 135 -16.61 -8.35 -9.83
N LYS A 136 -17.04 -7.71 -10.93
CA LYS A 136 -16.17 -7.41 -12.08
C LYS A 136 -15.10 -6.38 -11.74
N ALA A 137 -15.43 -5.34 -10.96
CA ALA A 137 -14.47 -4.35 -10.53
C ALA A 137 -13.36 -4.95 -9.65
N VAL A 138 -13.72 -5.80 -8.68
CA VAL A 138 -12.75 -6.52 -7.83
C VAL A 138 -11.88 -7.47 -8.67
N ALA A 139 -12.47 -8.22 -9.61
CA ALA A 139 -11.70 -9.07 -10.51
C ALA A 139 -10.72 -8.27 -11.37
N ALA A 140 -11.13 -7.10 -11.85
CA ALA A 140 -10.31 -6.24 -12.68
C ALA A 140 -9.19 -5.53 -11.90
N TYR A 141 -9.37 -5.33 -10.58
CA TYR A 141 -8.33 -4.78 -9.73
C TYR A 141 -7.11 -5.72 -9.68
N ASN A 142 -7.36 -7.04 -9.56
CA ASN A 142 -6.32 -8.06 -9.53
C ASN A 142 -5.82 -8.48 -10.94
N ALA A 143 -6.73 -8.79 -11.87
CA ALA A 143 -6.37 -9.36 -13.18
C ALA A 143 -6.25 -8.33 -14.32
N GLY A 144 -6.59 -7.07 -14.05
CA GLY A 144 -6.71 -6.03 -15.06
C GLY A 144 -8.06 -6.02 -15.79
N ALA A 145 -8.53 -4.82 -16.13
CA ALA A 145 -9.84 -4.63 -16.77
C ALA A 145 -9.96 -5.32 -18.14
N GLN A 146 -8.87 -5.43 -18.91
CA GLN A 146 -8.90 -6.07 -20.21
C GLN A 146 -9.19 -7.57 -20.11
N ALA A 147 -8.63 -8.26 -19.11
CA ALA A 147 -8.92 -9.67 -18.87
C ALA A 147 -10.42 -9.86 -18.56
N VAL A 148 -10.98 -9.06 -17.66
CA VAL A 148 -12.40 -9.13 -17.32
C VAL A 148 -13.32 -8.84 -18.51
N LYS A 149 -12.94 -7.89 -19.38
CA LYS A 149 -13.65 -7.62 -20.65
C LYS A 149 -13.60 -8.82 -21.60
N ASN A 150 -12.42 -9.40 -21.79
CA ASN A 150 -12.22 -10.54 -22.70
C ASN A 150 -13.04 -11.78 -22.27
N TYR A 151 -13.13 -12.03 -20.96
CA TYR A 151 -13.90 -13.14 -20.41
C TYR A 151 -15.37 -12.79 -20.10
N ASN A 152 -15.79 -11.54 -20.32
CA ASN A 152 -17.09 -11.01 -19.93
C ASN A 152 -17.46 -11.28 -18.45
N GLY A 153 -16.46 -11.26 -17.56
CA GLY A 153 -16.62 -11.68 -16.17
C GLY A 153 -15.29 -11.99 -15.50
N VAL A 154 -15.36 -12.70 -14.36
CA VAL A 154 -14.15 -13.11 -13.64
C VAL A 154 -13.37 -14.11 -14.52
N PRO A 155 -12.11 -13.82 -14.88
CA PRO A 155 -11.31 -14.73 -15.69
C PRO A 155 -11.08 -16.06 -14.96
N PRO A 156 -10.84 -17.18 -15.67
CA PRO A 156 -10.58 -18.50 -15.09
C PRO A 156 -9.13 -18.61 -14.55
N TYR A 157 -8.65 -17.56 -13.90
CA TYR A 157 -7.37 -17.55 -13.20
C TYR A 157 -7.63 -17.90 -11.74
N THR A 158 -7.07 -19.01 -11.27
CA THR A 158 -7.28 -19.50 -9.91
C THR A 158 -6.99 -18.42 -8.86
N GLU A 159 -5.92 -17.65 -9.05
CA GLU A 159 -5.57 -16.52 -8.18
C GLU A 159 -6.69 -15.47 -8.13
N THR A 160 -7.17 -15.01 -9.28
CA THR A 160 -8.23 -14.00 -9.36
C THR A 160 -9.55 -14.49 -8.78
N GLN A 161 -9.91 -15.76 -9.00
CA GLN A 161 -11.13 -16.33 -8.40
C GLN A 161 -11.04 -16.36 -6.87
N ASN A 162 -9.90 -16.78 -6.33
CA ASN A 162 -9.65 -16.77 -4.90
C ASN A 162 -9.65 -15.35 -4.32
N TYR A 163 -9.00 -14.40 -5.02
CA TYR A 163 -8.98 -12.99 -4.65
C TYR A 163 -10.39 -12.42 -4.58
N VAL A 164 -11.21 -12.64 -5.62
CA VAL A 164 -12.60 -12.17 -5.67
C VAL A 164 -13.42 -12.77 -4.53
N SER A 165 -13.29 -14.08 -4.26
CA SER A 165 -14.00 -14.71 -3.14
C SER A 165 -13.63 -14.05 -1.82
N LYS A 166 -12.32 -13.90 -1.55
CA LYS A 166 -11.82 -13.32 -0.30
C LYS A 166 -12.30 -11.89 -0.08
N VAL A 167 -12.23 -11.02 -1.10
CA VAL A 167 -12.71 -9.64 -0.99
C VAL A 167 -14.23 -9.59 -0.76
N LEU A 168 -15.00 -10.39 -1.49
CA LEU A 168 -16.46 -10.39 -1.36
C LEU A 168 -16.95 -11.04 -0.06
N ASP A 169 -16.17 -11.94 0.55
CA ASP A 169 -16.45 -12.47 1.88
C ASP A 169 -16.21 -11.42 2.97
N LEU A 170 -15.16 -10.58 2.83
CA LEU A 170 -14.86 -9.47 3.73
C LEU A 170 -15.81 -8.27 3.57
N TYR A 171 -16.38 -8.06 2.38
CA TYR A 171 -17.24 -6.91 2.07
C TYR A 171 -18.69 -7.04 2.59
N ARG A 172 -19.05 -8.13 3.27
CA ARG A 172 -20.45 -8.39 3.67
C ARG A 172 -20.99 -7.46 4.77
#